data_AF-A0A2H0VK86-F1
#
_entry.id   AF-A0A2H0VK86-F1
#
_cell.length_a   1.000
_cell.length_b   1.000
_cell.length_c   1.000
_cell.angle_alpha   90.00
_cell.angle_beta   90.00
_cell.angle_gamma   90.00
#
_symmetry.space_group_name_H-M   'P 1'
#
loop_
_entity.id
_entity.type
_entity.pdbx_description
1 polymer ?
#
loop_
_entity_poly.entity_id
_entity_poly.type
_entity_poly.pdbx_seq_one_letter_code
_entity_poly.pdbx_strand_id
1 'polypeptide(L)'
;KVVNPDIVSLICTGTANETIRDEDALCAEFIKNSLLGKPTNFNEIKMHTKDGGYIDRFLDPNIPKFSAEDVDYCLALNKFNFVLKSSPYQENLIQLTKLLP
;
A
#
# COMPACT_ATOMS: atom_id res chain seq x y z
N LYS A 1 -3.39 -11.83 20.20
CA LYS A 1 -4.81 -12.29 20.16
C LYS A 1 -5.30 -12.11 18.74
N VAL A 2 -5.69 -13.19 18.07
CA VAL A 2 -6.30 -13.11 16.74
C VAL A 2 -7.72 -12.56 16.90
N VAL A 3 -8.07 -11.58 16.10
CA VAL A 3 -9.41 -10.96 16.07
C VAL A 3 -9.97 -11.14 14.66
N ASN A 4 -11.26 -11.45 14.58
CA ASN A 4 -12.01 -11.51 13.33
C ASN A 4 -13.09 -10.42 13.36
N PRO A 5 -12.76 -9.17 13.00
CA PRO A 5 -13.70 -8.06 13.09
C PRO A 5 -14.78 -8.17 12.01
N ASP A 6 -16.02 -7.82 12.35
CA ASP A 6 -17.13 -7.76 11.38
C ASP A 6 -16.95 -6.61 10.36
N ILE A 7 -16.20 -5.58 10.75
CA ILE A 7 -15.96 -4.38 9.94
C ILE A 7 -14.45 -4.13 9.88
N VAL A 8 -13.93 -3.97 8.65
CA VAL A 8 -12.57 -3.53 8.37
C VAL A 8 -12.63 -2.27 7.51
N SER A 9 -11.97 -1.20 7.97
CA SER A 9 -11.81 0.04 7.21
C SER A 9 -10.40 0.09 6.63
N LEU A 10 -10.30 0.33 5.32
CA LEU A 10 -9.04 0.55 4.62
C LEU A 10 -8.95 2.05 4.31
N ILE A 11 -7.91 2.71 4.82
CA ILE A 11 -7.73 4.16 4.71
C ILE A 11 -6.63 4.45 3.70
N CYS A 12 -7.01 5.05 2.57
CA CYS A 12 -6.08 5.53 1.56
C CYS A 12 -5.56 6.91 1.99
N THR A 13 -4.24 7.11 1.95
CA THR A 13 -3.62 8.40 2.27
C THR A 13 -3.65 9.35 1.09
N GLY A 14 -3.49 8.80 -0.12
CA GLY A 14 -3.57 9.52 -1.39
C GLY A 14 -2.54 10.63 -1.56
N THR A 15 -2.57 11.27 -2.71
CA THR A 15 -1.89 12.55 -2.96
C THR A 15 -2.91 13.69 -2.89
N ALA A 16 -2.45 14.95 -2.73
CA ALA A 16 -3.34 16.12 -2.63
C ALA A 16 -4.26 16.34 -3.87
N ASN A 17 -4.10 15.53 -4.92
CA ASN A 17 -4.96 15.52 -6.09
C ASN A 17 -5.93 14.33 -6.01
N GLU A 18 -7.23 14.64 -6.05
CA GLU A 18 -8.39 13.80 -5.75
C GLU A 18 -8.68 12.69 -6.78
N THR A 19 -7.68 11.96 -7.28
CA THR A 19 -7.93 10.86 -8.22
C THR A 19 -8.22 9.54 -7.50
N ILE A 20 -9.46 9.08 -7.65
CA ILE A 20 -10.05 7.83 -7.09
C ILE A 20 -9.34 6.54 -7.53
N ARG A 21 -8.31 6.62 -8.40
CA ARG A 21 -7.57 5.47 -8.94
C ARG A 21 -6.06 5.54 -8.68
N ASP A 22 -5.65 6.16 -7.58
CA ASP A 22 -4.24 6.15 -7.14
C ASP A 22 -3.80 4.76 -6.63
N GLU A 23 -2.50 4.53 -6.46
CA GLU A 23 -1.96 3.23 -6.02
C GLU A 23 -2.57 2.73 -4.69
N ASP A 24 -2.84 3.66 -3.76
CA ASP A 24 -3.49 3.36 -2.47
C ASP A 24 -4.88 2.72 -2.66
N ALA A 25 -5.69 3.21 -3.61
CA ALA A 25 -7.02 2.68 -3.88
C ALA A 25 -6.96 1.27 -4.49
N LEU A 26 -6.02 1.03 -5.40
CA LEU A 26 -5.75 -0.30 -5.98
C LEU A 26 -5.28 -1.29 -4.90
N CYS A 27 -4.42 -0.85 -3.99
CA CYS A 27 -3.96 -1.65 -2.86
C CYS A 27 -5.12 -2.00 -1.90
N ALA A 28 -5.96 -1.01 -1.56
CA ALA A 28 -7.13 -1.22 -0.72
C ALA A 28 -8.13 -2.20 -1.37
N GLU A 29 -8.36 -2.11 -2.67
CA GLU A 29 -9.22 -3.05 -3.40
C GLU A 29 -8.63 -4.47 -3.39
N PHE A 30 -7.32 -4.61 -3.61
CA PHE A 30 -6.62 -5.89 -3.52
C PHE A 30 -6.79 -6.56 -2.14
N ILE A 31 -6.61 -5.79 -1.05
CA ILE A 31 -6.77 -6.29 0.32
C ILE A 31 -8.23 -6.65 0.59
N LYS A 32 -9.18 -5.80 0.20
CA LYS A 32 -10.63 -6.05 0.33
C LYS A 32 -11.03 -7.34 -0.37
N ASN A 33 -10.61 -7.54 -1.62
CA ASN A 33 -10.93 -8.75 -2.36
C ASN A 33 -10.32 -9.98 -1.70
N SER A 34 -9.08 -9.88 -1.20
CA SER A 34 -8.44 -10.96 -0.43
C SER A 34 -9.22 -11.34 0.82
N LEU A 35 -9.70 -10.35 1.58
CA LEU A 35 -10.53 -10.56 2.78
C LEU A 35 -11.90 -11.19 2.45
N LEU A 36 -12.47 -10.88 1.29
CA LEU A 36 -13.76 -11.39 0.82
C LEU A 36 -13.65 -12.69 0.00
N GLY A 37 -12.44 -13.24 -0.18
CA GLY A 37 -12.20 -14.43 -1.00
C GLY A 37 -12.49 -14.22 -2.50
N LYS A 38 -12.43 -12.98 -2.99
CA LYS A 38 -12.65 -12.64 -4.40
C LYS A 38 -11.32 -12.70 -5.17
N PRO A 39 -11.31 -13.24 -6.40
CA PRO A 39 -10.12 -13.25 -7.23
C PRO A 39 -9.71 -11.81 -7.58
N THR A 40 -8.40 -11.55 -7.64
CA THR A 40 -7.84 -10.27 -8.11
C THR A 40 -6.68 -10.54 -9.05
N ASN A 41 -6.64 -9.84 -10.18
CA ASN A 41 -5.53 -9.93 -11.12
C ASN A 41 -4.41 -8.96 -10.70
N PHE A 42 -3.45 -9.45 -9.92
CA PHE A 42 -2.36 -8.60 -9.44
C PHE A 42 -1.47 -8.06 -10.58
N ASN A 43 -1.36 -8.77 -11.71
CA ASN A 43 -0.61 -8.27 -12.85
C ASN A 43 -1.28 -7.04 -13.47
N GLU A 44 -2.61 -7.02 -13.52
CA GLU A 44 -3.36 -5.86 -13.97
C GLU A 44 -3.17 -4.66 -13.03
N ILE A 45 -3.16 -4.90 -11.72
CA ILE A 45 -2.83 -3.86 -10.73
C ILE A 45 -1.43 -3.30 -10.97
N LYS A 46 -0.43 -4.15 -11.20
CA LYS A 46 0.94 -3.70 -11.53
C LYS A 46 0.97 -2.83 -12.79
N MET A 47 0.23 -3.21 -13.83
CA MET A 47 0.18 -2.45 -15.07
C MET A 47 -0.46 -1.08 -14.84
N HIS A 48 -1.63 -1.02 -14.20
CA HIS A 48 -2.31 0.25 -13.89
C HIS A 48 -1.48 1.14 -12.97
N THR A 49 -0.81 0.57 -11.97
CA THR A 49 0.06 1.33 -11.04
C THR A 49 1.26 1.95 -11.76
N LYS A 50 1.71 1.35 -12.87
CA LYS A 50 2.82 1.87 -13.69
C LYS A 50 2.37 2.80 -14.82
N ASP A 51 1.06 2.96 -15.04
CA ASP A 51 0.49 3.78 -16.12
C ASP A 51 0.24 5.23 -15.65
N GLY A 52 1.31 5.92 -15.29
CA GLY A 52 1.30 7.32 -14.87
C GLY A 52 1.05 7.55 -13.37
N GLY A 53 1.02 8.84 -12.96
CA GLY A 53 0.65 9.25 -11.61
C GLY A 53 1.86 9.62 -10.74
N TYR A 54 1.82 9.32 -9.44
CA TYR A 54 2.94 9.64 -8.55
C TYR A 54 4.20 8.83 -8.88
N ILE A 55 4.02 7.64 -9.48
CA ILE A 55 5.10 6.73 -9.86
C ILE A 55 6.06 7.33 -10.89
N ASP A 56 5.59 8.24 -11.74
CA ASP A 56 6.41 8.90 -12.78
C ASP A 56 7.62 9.61 -12.16
N ARG A 57 7.48 10.11 -10.93
CA ARG A 57 8.56 10.77 -10.20
C ARG A 57 9.70 9.82 -9.84
N PHE A 58 9.41 8.52 -9.67
CA PHE A 58 10.41 7.48 -9.40
C PHE A 58 11.12 7.01 -10.67
N LEU A 59 10.56 7.33 -11.84
CA LEU A 59 11.12 6.99 -13.15
C LEU A 59 11.80 8.19 -13.83
N ASP A 60 11.63 9.42 -13.31
CA ASP A 60 12.24 10.64 -13.83
C ASP A 60 13.70 10.79 -13.33
N PRO A 61 14.71 10.68 -14.21
CA PRO A 61 16.12 10.83 -13.84
C PRO A 61 16.46 12.25 -13.34
N ASN A 62 15.61 13.25 -13.60
CA ASN A 62 15.79 14.62 -13.11
C ASN A 62 15.35 14.79 -11.64
N ILE A 63 14.77 13.76 -11.03
CA ILE A 63 14.33 13.79 -9.63
C ILE A 63 15.08 12.71 -8.83
N PRO A 64 16.40 12.86 -8.60
CA PRO A 64 17.28 11.79 -8.09
C PRO A 64 16.99 11.34 -6.65
N LYS A 65 16.09 12.02 -5.94
CA LYS A 65 15.63 11.63 -4.61
C LYS A 65 14.68 10.44 -4.61
N PHE A 66 14.09 10.10 -5.75
CA PHE A 66 13.24 8.93 -5.92
C PHE A 66 14.01 7.84 -6.66
N SER A 67 14.00 6.62 -6.12
CA SER A 67 14.68 5.48 -6.73
C SER A 67 13.71 4.64 -7.56
N ALA A 68 14.09 4.30 -8.79
CA ALA A 68 13.30 3.37 -9.60
C ALA A 68 13.13 2.00 -8.92
N GLU A 69 14.08 1.58 -8.08
CA GLU A 69 14.00 0.33 -7.33
C GLU A 69 12.84 0.32 -6.32
N ASP A 70 12.42 1.48 -5.81
CA ASP A 70 11.31 1.59 -4.86
C ASP A 70 10.00 1.09 -5.49
N VAL A 71 9.82 1.31 -6.80
CA VAL A 71 8.68 0.78 -7.56
C VAL A 71 8.65 -0.74 -7.53
N ASP A 72 9.81 -1.37 -7.72
CA ASP A 72 9.89 -2.83 -7.74
C ASP A 72 9.64 -3.41 -6.35
N TYR A 73 10.13 -2.77 -5.28
CA TYR A 73 9.83 -3.17 -3.90
C TYR A 73 8.35 -3.01 -3.55
N CYS A 74 7.72 -1.90 -3.92
CA CYS A 74 6.30 -1.66 -3.67
C CYS A 74 5.39 -2.67 -4.39
N LEU A 75 5.82 -3.17 -5.56
CA LEU A 75 5.06 -4.17 -6.35
C LEU A 75 5.50 -5.63 -6.07
N ALA A 76 6.40 -5.85 -5.11
CA ALA A 76 6.86 -7.17 -4.69
C ALA A 76 5.88 -7.80 -3.69
N LEU A 77 4.82 -8.42 -4.21
CA LEU A 77 3.81 -9.10 -3.41
C LEU A 77 4.41 -10.15 -2.48
N ASN A 78 3.95 -10.18 -1.22
CA ASN A 78 4.37 -11.13 -0.19
C ASN A 78 5.89 -11.16 0.06
N LYS A 79 6.62 -10.10 -0.28
CA LYS A 79 8.06 -9.98 0.02
C LYS A 79 8.34 -10.00 1.52
N PHE A 80 7.42 -9.47 2.32
CA PHE A 80 7.52 -9.38 3.76
C PHE A 80 6.42 -10.19 4.43
N ASN A 81 6.81 -11.12 5.30
CA ASN A 81 5.88 -11.96 6.05
C ASN A 81 5.68 -11.42 7.48
N PHE A 82 5.18 -10.19 7.59
CA PHE A 82 4.83 -9.54 8.85
C PHE A 82 3.85 -8.40 8.62
N VAL A 83 3.15 -7.97 9.68
CA VAL A 83 2.34 -6.74 9.67
C VAL A 83 2.86 -5.76 10.71
N LEU A 84 2.58 -4.47 10.53
CA LEU A 84 2.89 -3.42 11.50
C LEU A 84 1.62 -3.06 12.27
N LYS A 85 1.71 -3.06 13.60
CA LYS A 85 0.64 -2.58 14.49
C LYS A 85 1.02 -1.22 15.05
N SER A 86 0.15 -0.24 14.88
CA SER A 86 0.29 1.07 15.52
C SER A 86 -0.23 1.07 16.97
N SER A 87 0.42 1.87 17.80
CA SER A 87 -0.05 2.22 19.14
C SER A 87 0.35 3.66 19.48
N PRO A 88 -0.45 4.40 20.28
CA PRO A 88 -0.05 5.72 20.76
C PRO A 88 1.31 5.67 21.45
N TYR A 89 2.14 6.69 21.23
CA TYR A 89 3.44 6.82 21.87
C TYR A 89 3.74 8.28 22.16
N GLN A 90 3.81 8.68 23.43
CA GLN A 90 4.04 10.08 23.82
C GLN A 90 3.09 11.08 23.12
N GLU A 91 3.30 12.38 23.33
CA GLU A 91 2.54 13.38 22.60
C GLU A 91 3.01 13.44 21.14
N ASN A 92 2.07 13.36 20.19
CA ASN A 92 2.28 13.48 18.74
C ASN A 92 3.09 12.37 18.05
N LEU A 93 3.40 11.26 18.73
CA LEU A 93 4.10 10.14 18.09
C LEU A 93 3.25 8.85 18.11
N ILE A 94 3.56 7.96 17.18
CA ILE A 94 2.97 6.63 17.06
C ILE A 94 4.12 5.63 17.04
N GLN A 95 4.00 4.57 17.83
CA GLN A 95 4.91 3.44 17.77
C GLN A 95 4.36 2.39 16.81
N LEU A 96 5.24 1.86 15.94
CA LEU A 96 4.95 0.72 15.09
C LEU A 96 5.65 -0.52 15.64
N THR A 97 4.88 -1.55 15.93
CA THR A 97 5.40 -2.85 16.38
C THR A 97 5.24 -3.87 15.26
N LYS A 98 6.33 -4.55 14.89
CA LYS A 98 6.32 -5.67 13.95
C LYS A 98 5.66 -6.90 14.59
N LEU A 99 4.65 -7.45 13.91
CA LEU A 99 3.98 -8.69 14.27
C LEU A 99 4.27 -9.76 13.22
N LEU A 100 4.84 -10.88 13.64
CA LEU A 100 4.97 -12.08 12.81
C LEU A 100 3.62 -12.83 12.76
N PRO A 101 3.36 -13.62 11.70
CA PRO A 101 2.15 -14.44 11.58
C PRO A 101 1.95 -15.41 12.73
#